data_AF-A0A840WFR8-F1
#
_entry.id   AF-A0A840WFR8-F1
#
_cell.length_a   1.000
_cell.length_b   1.000
_cell.length_c   1.000
_cell.angle_alpha   90.00
_cell.angle_beta   90.00
_cell.angle_gamma   90.00
#
_symmetry.space_group_name_H-M   'P 1'
#
loop_
_entity.id
_entity.type
_entity.pdbx_description
1 polymer ?
#
loop_
_entity_poly.entity_id
_entity_poly.type
_entity_poly.pdbx_seq_one_letter_code
_entity_poly.pdbx_strand_id
1 'polypeptide(L)'
;MAKAWMPGAERIDGGTTRTADGLGAPRAVWTVTGTDPNMWSAREEAIRLVHEGRPPHLVWNPLTGAVAQILAATRRSELLLGHTSRYGQHLDHGDEGRVCLVVAVVSTEKEPFTDGPLVGLAPVLEWLGSWGVERGWPAGPPGLRGERRPSEEERSRTWSRGGHFGHDQVPGSASTAPGRVDPEQLLIAGTREVSPGPESGSGSGSEPGSGLGSGSAREAAATARAPQLSREHPEPQPSVIT
;
A
#
# COMPACT_ATOMS: atom_id res chain seq x y z
N MET A 1 -2.35 20.57 -8.75
CA MET A 1 -3.32 20.42 -7.65
C MET A 1 -3.19 19.03 -7.07
N ALA A 2 -3.35 18.87 -5.75
CA ALA A 2 -3.40 17.58 -5.09
C ALA A 2 -4.62 16.78 -5.60
N LYS A 3 -4.42 15.50 -5.93
CA LYS A 3 -5.50 14.63 -6.41
C LYS A 3 -5.88 13.63 -5.32
N ALA A 4 -7.14 13.66 -4.89
CA ALA A 4 -7.65 12.75 -3.85
C ALA A 4 -7.47 11.27 -4.22
N TRP A 5 -7.59 11.00 -5.52
CA TRP A 5 -7.32 9.72 -6.13
C TRP A 5 -6.09 9.80 -7.04
N MET A 6 -5.20 8.82 -6.92
CA MET A 6 -4.05 8.63 -7.78
C MET A 6 -4.52 8.39 -9.23
N PRO A 7 -4.01 9.16 -10.21
CA PRO A 7 -4.29 8.91 -11.62
C PRO A 7 -3.86 7.50 -12.04
N GLY A 8 -4.70 6.80 -12.79
CA GLY A 8 -4.40 5.47 -13.32
C GLY A 8 -4.53 4.32 -12.31
N ALA A 9 -4.72 4.61 -11.02
CA ALA A 9 -4.98 3.57 -10.02
C ALA A 9 -6.40 3.00 -10.18
N GLU A 10 -6.52 1.67 -10.07
CA GLU A 10 -7.82 1.03 -9.91
C GLU A 10 -8.44 1.50 -8.58
N ARG A 11 -9.75 1.75 -8.58
CA ARG A 11 -10.46 2.15 -7.36
C ARG A 11 -11.23 0.97 -6.80
N ILE A 12 -11.00 0.68 -5.52
CA ILE A 12 -11.73 -0.30 -4.74
C ILE A 12 -12.59 0.45 -3.73
N ASP A 13 -13.83 0.01 -3.52
CA ASP A 13 -14.67 0.59 -2.48
C ASP A 13 -14.09 0.25 -1.10
N GLY A 14 -13.52 1.24 -0.45
CA GLY A 14 -12.95 1.14 0.89
C GLY A 14 -13.95 1.34 2.03
N GLY A 15 -15.24 1.46 1.73
CA GLY A 15 -16.27 1.72 2.72
C GLY A 15 -16.25 3.15 3.30
N THR A 16 -17.02 3.37 4.36
CA THR A 16 -17.16 4.67 5.00
C THR A 16 -16.02 4.95 5.96
N THR A 17 -14.98 5.62 5.49
CA THR A 17 -13.87 6.08 6.34
C THR A 17 -14.05 7.50 6.84
N ARG A 18 -13.43 7.81 7.98
CA ARG A 18 -13.47 9.15 8.58
C ARG A 18 -12.74 10.15 7.67
N THR A 19 -13.38 11.28 7.37
CA THR A 19 -12.68 12.47 6.87
C THR A 19 -11.95 13.12 8.02
N ALA A 20 -10.82 13.78 7.75
CA ALA A 20 -10.17 14.58 8.78
C ALA A 20 -9.64 15.90 8.24
N ASP A 21 -9.96 16.96 8.96
CA ASP A 21 -9.15 18.16 9.02
C ASP A 21 -8.03 17.90 10.03
N GLY A 22 -6.84 17.57 9.52
CA GLY A 22 -5.65 17.39 10.35
C GLY A 22 -4.71 18.58 10.24
N LEU A 23 -4.01 18.88 11.33
CA LEU A 23 -2.87 19.81 11.33
C LEU A 23 -1.57 19.01 11.49
N GLY A 24 -0.46 19.56 11.00
CA GLY A 24 0.87 18.96 11.08
C GLY A 24 1.43 18.46 9.75
N ALA A 25 2.65 17.92 9.79
CA ALA A 25 3.39 17.55 8.60
C ALA A 25 2.74 16.36 7.85
N PRO A 26 2.64 16.40 6.50
CA PRO A 26 2.21 15.26 5.69
C PRO A 26 3.15 14.07 5.81
N ARG A 27 2.59 12.86 5.80
CA ARG A 27 3.36 11.61 5.96
C ARG A 27 2.93 10.55 4.97
N ALA A 28 3.91 9.72 4.60
CA ALA A 28 3.67 8.44 3.95
C ALA A 28 4.23 7.32 4.82
N VAL A 29 3.41 6.32 5.15
CA VAL A 29 3.82 5.14 5.90
C VAL A 29 3.80 3.92 4.99
N TRP A 30 4.94 3.24 4.92
CA TRP A 30 5.16 2.08 4.08
C TRP A 30 5.04 0.80 4.92
N THR A 31 4.23 -0.12 4.43
CA THR A 31 4.04 -1.45 5.01
C THR A 31 4.00 -2.48 3.89
N VAL A 32 3.99 -3.77 4.25
CA VAL A 32 3.80 -4.87 3.30
C VAL A 32 2.53 -5.65 3.62
N THR A 33 1.97 -6.32 2.62
CA THR A 33 0.78 -7.18 2.75
C THR A 33 1.09 -8.52 3.40
N GLY A 34 2.36 -8.95 3.37
CA GLY A 34 2.80 -10.28 3.80
C GLY A 34 2.64 -11.37 2.73
N THR A 35 2.48 -10.99 1.46
CA THR A 35 2.21 -11.93 0.35
C THR A 35 3.20 -11.77 -0.81
N ASP A 36 3.35 -12.82 -1.61
CA ASP A 36 4.28 -12.86 -2.74
C ASP A 36 3.71 -12.09 -3.95
N PRO A 37 4.42 -11.08 -4.50
CA PRO A 37 3.97 -10.30 -5.66
C PRO A 37 3.82 -11.09 -6.96
N ASN A 38 4.38 -12.30 -7.07
CA ASN A 38 4.18 -13.19 -8.23
C ASN A 38 2.83 -13.92 -8.16
N MET A 39 2.31 -14.10 -6.95
CA MET A 39 1.11 -14.90 -6.70
C MET A 39 -0.14 -14.04 -6.48
N TRP A 40 0.03 -12.81 -6.02
CA TRP A 40 -1.08 -11.93 -5.62
C TRP A 40 -1.04 -10.60 -6.34
N SER A 41 -2.20 -10.17 -6.85
CA SER A 41 -2.35 -8.83 -7.44
C SER A 41 -2.59 -7.76 -6.37
N ALA A 42 -2.30 -6.50 -6.71
CA ALA A 42 -2.63 -5.36 -5.84
C ALA A 42 -4.14 -5.29 -5.54
N ARG A 43 -4.98 -5.68 -6.50
CA ARG A 43 -6.43 -5.71 -6.38
C ARG A 43 -6.92 -6.74 -5.35
N GLU A 44 -6.43 -7.97 -5.44
CA GLU A 44 -6.84 -9.04 -4.51
C GLU A 44 -6.45 -8.71 -3.08
N GLU A 45 -5.24 -8.17 -2.90
CA GLU A 45 -4.77 -7.70 -1.59
C GLU A 45 -5.58 -6.52 -1.07
N ALA A 46 -5.97 -5.58 -1.94
CA ALA A 46 -6.83 -4.47 -1.55
C ALA A 46 -8.19 -4.96 -1.05
N ILE A 47 -8.83 -5.90 -1.76
CA ILE A 47 -10.10 -6.49 -1.35
C ILE A 47 -9.96 -7.24 -0.02
N ARG A 48 -8.88 -8.02 0.15
CA ARG A 48 -8.59 -8.74 1.39
C ARG A 48 -8.47 -7.77 2.57
N LEU A 49 -7.69 -6.70 2.43
CA LEU A 49 -7.48 -5.71 3.49
C LEU A 49 -8.76 -4.94 3.85
N VAL A 50 -9.64 -4.68 2.87
CA VAL A 50 -10.99 -4.14 3.14
C VAL A 50 -11.81 -5.12 3.96
N HIS A 51 -11.87 -6.40 3.59
CA HIS A 51 -12.60 -7.42 4.35
C HIS A 51 -12.06 -7.64 5.77
N GLU A 52 -10.76 -7.43 5.97
CA GLU A 52 -10.13 -7.48 7.29
C GLU A 52 -10.36 -6.22 8.14
N GLY A 53 -11.03 -5.19 7.61
CA GLY A 53 -11.23 -3.92 8.31
C GLY A 53 -9.92 -3.15 8.52
N ARG A 54 -8.93 -3.35 7.63
CA ARG A 54 -7.61 -2.70 7.70
C ARG A 54 -7.23 -2.01 6.39
N PRO A 55 -8.12 -1.24 5.74
CA PRO A 55 -7.83 -0.61 4.46
C PRO A 55 -6.69 0.42 4.57
N PRO A 56 -5.55 0.23 3.87
CA PRO A 56 -4.59 1.31 3.63
C PRO A 56 -5.15 2.30 2.59
N HIS A 57 -4.41 3.36 2.26
CA HIS A 57 -4.82 4.25 1.17
C HIS A 57 -4.66 3.60 -0.19
N LEU A 58 -3.52 2.94 -0.42
CA LEU A 58 -3.28 2.20 -1.65
C LEU A 58 -2.51 0.90 -1.38
N VAL A 59 -2.74 -0.06 -2.27
CA VAL A 59 -1.96 -1.28 -2.41
C VAL A 59 -1.21 -1.21 -3.74
N TRP A 60 0.09 -1.51 -3.73
CA TRP A 60 0.94 -1.49 -4.91
C TRP A 60 1.68 -2.82 -5.06
N ASN A 61 1.63 -3.41 -6.25
CA ASN A 61 2.44 -4.57 -6.60
C ASN A 61 3.74 -4.09 -7.31
N PRO A 62 4.92 -4.26 -6.69
CA PRO A 62 6.18 -3.70 -7.20
C PRO A 62 6.74 -4.44 -8.42
N LEU A 63 6.21 -5.61 -8.74
CA LEU A 63 6.62 -6.41 -9.91
C LEU A 63 5.86 -5.99 -11.17
N THR A 64 4.56 -5.72 -11.04
CA THR A 64 3.68 -5.40 -12.17
C THR A 64 3.43 -3.90 -12.33
N GLY A 65 3.63 -3.11 -11.28
CA GLY A 65 3.27 -1.71 -11.21
C GLY A 65 1.77 -1.44 -11.04
N ALA A 66 0.96 -2.49 -10.86
CA ALA A 66 -0.46 -2.34 -10.59
C ALA A 66 -0.68 -1.64 -9.24
N VAL A 67 -1.56 -0.65 -9.22
CA VAL A 67 -1.96 0.09 -8.02
C VAL A 67 -3.48 -0.01 -7.86
N ALA A 68 -3.91 -0.47 -6.69
CA ALA A 68 -5.30 -0.43 -6.25
C ALA A 68 -5.42 0.59 -5.11
N GLN A 69 -6.18 1.65 -5.32
CA GLN A 69 -6.46 2.65 -4.30
C GLN A 69 -7.82 2.35 -3.64
N ILE A 70 -7.80 2.29 -2.31
CA ILE A 70 -8.97 1.97 -1.49
C ILE A 70 -9.56 3.25 -0.90
N LEU A 71 -8.70 4.16 -0.45
CA LEU A 71 -9.11 5.40 0.23
C LEU A 71 -8.58 6.63 -0.50
N ALA A 72 -9.44 7.64 -0.62
CA ALA A 72 -9.00 8.98 -1.00
C ALA A 72 -7.97 9.52 0.00
N ALA A 73 -7.00 10.31 -0.46
CA ALA A 73 -5.95 10.89 0.40
C ALA A 73 -6.47 11.73 1.59
N THR A 74 -7.70 12.25 1.49
CA THR A 74 -8.35 13.04 2.54
C THR A 74 -9.07 12.21 3.61
N ARG A 75 -9.04 10.88 3.46
CA ARG A 75 -9.61 9.92 4.43
C ARG A 75 -8.52 9.38 5.34
N ARG A 76 -8.93 8.93 6.53
CA ARG A 76 -8.06 8.20 7.46
C ARG A 76 -8.13 6.70 7.20
N SER A 77 -6.98 6.07 7.29
CA SER A 77 -6.84 4.62 7.23
C SER A 77 -7.30 4.00 8.55
N GLU A 78 -7.97 2.84 8.49
CA GLU A 78 -8.31 2.05 9.69
C GLU A 78 -7.21 1.04 10.05
N LEU A 79 -6.17 0.94 9.21
CA LEU A 79 -4.97 0.20 9.55
C LEU A 79 -4.23 0.92 10.69
N LEU A 80 -4.25 0.29 11.87
CA LEU A 80 -3.57 0.77 13.07
C LEU A 80 -2.06 0.88 12.83
N LEU A 81 -1.51 2.10 12.91
CA LEU A 81 -0.08 2.34 12.64
C LEU A 81 0.78 2.33 13.90
N GLY A 82 0.20 2.74 15.02
CA GLY A 82 0.90 2.94 16.27
C GLY A 82 0.15 3.97 17.09
N HIS A 83 0.23 3.89 18.41
CA HIS A 83 -0.61 4.74 19.24
C HIS A 83 0.17 5.35 20.39
N THR A 84 -0.29 6.52 20.80
CA THR A 84 0.06 7.07 22.10
C THR A 84 -1.17 7.05 23.01
N SER A 85 -0.94 6.76 24.29
CA SER A 85 -1.95 6.93 25.32
C SER A 85 -1.66 8.22 26.07
N ARG A 86 -2.33 9.32 25.69
CA ARG A 86 -2.18 10.63 26.35
C ARG A 86 -3.48 10.98 27.04
N TYR A 87 -3.41 11.32 28.33
CA TYR A 87 -4.59 11.68 29.15
C TYR A 87 -5.73 10.64 29.12
N GLY A 88 -5.40 9.35 28.97
CA GLY A 88 -6.39 8.28 28.88
C GLY A 88 -7.09 8.16 27.52
N GLN A 89 -6.70 8.96 26.53
CA GLN A 89 -7.19 8.83 25.15
C GLN A 89 -6.19 8.03 24.32
N HIS A 90 -6.72 7.05 23.56
CA HIS A 90 -5.97 6.31 22.55
C HIS A 90 -6.01 7.09 21.25
N LEU A 91 -4.85 7.59 20.80
CA LEU A 91 -4.71 8.26 19.51
C LEU A 91 -3.80 7.42 18.62
N ASP A 92 -4.34 6.96 17.49
CA ASP A 92 -3.55 6.35 16.42
C ASP A 92 -2.81 7.45 15.65
N HIS A 93 -1.51 7.25 15.41
CA HIS A 93 -0.69 8.15 14.61
C HIS A 93 -1.14 8.22 13.14
N GLY A 94 -1.94 7.26 12.66
CA GLY A 94 -2.65 7.37 11.37
C GLY A 94 -3.60 8.56 11.28
N ASP A 95 -4.09 9.06 12.41
CA ASP A 95 -4.99 10.22 12.49
C ASP A 95 -4.26 11.57 12.53
N GLU A 96 -2.93 11.57 12.60
CA GLU A 96 -2.12 12.79 12.70
C GLU A 96 -1.75 13.41 11.35
N GLY A 97 -1.34 14.68 11.38
CA GLY A 97 -0.88 15.42 10.20
C GLY A 97 -2.02 15.86 9.28
N ARG A 98 -1.71 16.77 8.34
CA ARG A 98 -2.67 17.13 7.28
C ARG A 98 -3.13 15.92 6.48
N VAL A 99 -2.20 15.00 6.20
CA VAL A 99 -2.46 13.66 5.68
C VAL A 99 -1.47 12.68 6.31
N CYS A 100 -1.90 11.43 6.49
CA CYS A 100 -1.03 10.29 6.78
C CYS A 100 -1.46 9.17 5.81
N LEU A 101 -0.68 8.98 4.75
CA LEU A 101 -1.01 8.11 3.62
C LEU A 101 -0.31 6.77 3.80
N VAL A 102 -1.07 5.68 3.88
CA VAL A 102 -0.55 4.32 4.06
C VAL A 102 -0.43 3.64 2.71
N VAL A 103 0.79 3.21 2.39
CA VAL A 103 1.11 2.43 1.19
C VAL A 103 1.42 1.00 1.61
N ALA A 104 0.54 0.07 1.25
CA ALA A 104 0.78 -1.36 1.43
C ALA A 104 1.39 -1.94 0.15
N VAL A 105 2.56 -2.56 0.27
CA VAL A 105 3.25 -3.17 -0.87
C VAL A 105 2.99 -4.67 -0.89
N VAL A 106 2.63 -5.23 -2.04
CA VAL A 106 2.52 -6.68 -2.22
C VAL A 106 3.93 -7.27 -2.15
N SER A 107 4.30 -7.73 -0.97
CA SER A 107 5.64 -8.19 -0.62
C SER A 107 5.61 -8.80 0.80
N THR A 108 6.75 -9.33 1.24
CA THR A 108 6.95 -9.84 2.60
C THR A 108 8.04 -9.04 3.31
N GLU A 109 8.02 -9.01 4.63
CA GLU A 109 9.04 -8.29 5.41
C GLU A 109 10.45 -8.91 5.28
N LYS A 110 10.50 -10.20 4.92
CA LYS A 110 11.75 -10.96 4.77
C LYS A 110 12.45 -10.68 3.44
N GLU A 111 11.70 -10.23 2.45
CA GLU A 111 12.15 -9.96 1.09
C GLU A 111 11.84 -8.50 0.77
N PRO A 112 12.75 -7.57 1.10
CA PRO A 112 12.54 -6.15 0.87
C PRO A 112 12.20 -5.89 -0.59
N PHE A 113 11.05 -5.28 -0.86
CA PHE A 113 10.62 -4.98 -2.23
C PHE A 113 11.57 -4.04 -2.98
N THR A 114 12.46 -3.33 -2.27
CA THR A 114 13.56 -2.54 -2.87
C THR A 114 14.60 -3.39 -3.56
N ASP A 115 14.74 -4.68 -3.21
CA ASP A 115 15.64 -5.59 -3.93
C ASP A 115 15.07 -5.98 -5.31
N GLY A 116 13.80 -5.64 -5.57
CA GLY A 116 13.07 -5.93 -6.80
C GLY A 116 12.99 -4.78 -7.81
N PRO A 117 12.15 -4.92 -8.85
CA PRO A 117 12.13 -4.00 -10.00
C PRO A 117 11.43 -2.67 -9.76
N LEU A 118 10.63 -2.52 -8.68
CA LEU A 118 9.95 -1.27 -8.31
C LEU A 118 9.13 -0.62 -9.45
N VAL A 119 8.48 -1.45 -10.27
CA VAL A 119 7.71 -0.99 -11.44
C VAL A 119 6.57 -0.07 -11.00
N GLY A 120 6.40 1.07 -11.68
CA GLY A 120 5.29 2.00 -11.41
C GLY A 120 5.43 2.77 -10.10
N LEU A 121 6.62 2.79 -9.50
CA LEU A 121 6.89 3.53 -8.27
C LEU A 121 6.79 5.05 -8.47
N ALA A 122 7.26 5.59 -9.61
CA ALA A 122 7.29 7.03 -9.83
C ALA A 122 5.92 7.70 -9.72
N PRO A 123 4.84 7.19 -10.36
CA PRO A 123 3.48 7.72 -10.16
C PRO A 123 2.99 7.68 -8.71
N VAL A 124 3.31 6.63 -7.94
CA VAL A 124 2.94 6.53 -6.51
C VAL A 124 3.61 7.66 -5.73
N LEU A 125 4.90 7.81 -5.96
CA LEU A 125 5.76 8.80 -5.35
C LEU A 125 5.32 10.23 -5.72
N GLU A 126 4.99 10.51 -6.97
CA GLU A 126 4.42 11.80 -7.42
C GLU A 126 3.09 12.12 -6.75
N TRP A 127 2.21 11.12 -6.63
CA TRP A 127 0.93 11.29 -5.95
C TRP A 127 1.12 11.68 -4.47
N LEU A 128 2.00 10.99 -3.75
CA LEU A 128 2.38 11.35 -2.37
C LEU A 128 2.93 12.78 -2.28
N GLY A 129 3.83 13.15 -3.20
CA GLY A 129 4.39 14.50 -3.29
C GLY A 129 3.33 15.58 -3.54
N SER A 130 2.28 15.27 -4.30
CA SER A 130 1.17 16.19 -4.55
C SER A 130 0.39 16.57 -3.28
N TRP A 131 0.49 15.77 -2.22
CA TRP A 131 -0.07 16.02 -0.88
C TRP A 131 0.95 16.65 0.09
N GLY A 132 2.13 17.01 -0.41
CA GLY A 132 3.18 17.67 0.37
C GLY A 132 3.98 16.73 1.26
N VAL A 133 3.96 15.42 0.98
CA VAL A 133 4.89 14.47 1.62
C VAL A 133 6.29 14.77 1.09
N GLU A 134 7.18 15.17 2.00
CA GLU A 134 8.57 15.48 1.66
C GLU A 134 9.34 14.22 1.25
N ARG A 135 10.22 14.34 0.24
CA ARG A 135 11.09 13.26 -0.27
C ARG A 135 12.27 12.99 0.65
N GLY A 136 11.97 12.65 1.90
CA GLY A 136 12.96 12.35 2.91
C GLY A 136 12.49 11.25 3.84
N TRP A 137 13.44 10.53 4.42
CA TRP A 137 13.20 9.47 5.38
C TRP A 137 13.86 9.83 6.73
N PRO A 138 13.25 10.71 7.53
CA PRO A 138 13.92 11.33 8.67
C PRO A 138 14.28 10.34 9.78
N ALA A 139 13.64 9.18 9.83
CA ALA A 139 13.95 8.10 10.77
C ALA A 139 15.14 7.22 10.35
N GLY A 140 15.73 7.48 9.17
CA GLY A 140 16.70 6.56 8.56
C GLY A 140 16.04 5.26 8.08
N PRO A 141 16.83 4.30 7.57
CA PRO A 141 16.28 3.05 7.03
C PRO A 141 15.42 2.24 8.02
N PRO A 142 14.27 1.68 7.59
CA PRO A 142 13.45 0.79 8.42
C PRO A 142 14.11 -0.60 8.62
N GLY A 143 13.56 -1.39 9.54
CA GLY A 143 14.06 -2.74 9.83
C GLY A 143 15.37 -2.74 10.64
N LEU A 144 15.34 -2.05 11.79
CA LEU A 144 16.47 -1.81 12.72
C LEU A 144 17.55 -2.90 12.67
N ARG A 145 18.77 -2.52 12.28
CA ARG A 145 19.94 -3.41 12.17
C ARG A 145 20.82 -3.32 13.41
N GLY A 146 20.58 -4.12 14.46
CA GLY A 146 21.56 -4.29 15.56
C GLY A 146 22.01 -2.99 16.25
N GLU A 147 21.32 -1.88 16.00
CA GLU A 147 21.57 -0.55 16.53
C GLU A 147 20.70 -0.31 17.76
N ARG A 148 21.11 0.67 18.58
CA ARG A 148 20.30 1.13 19.71
C ARG A 148 18.92 1.53 19.18
N ARG A 149 17.88 0.86 19.67
CA ARG A 149 16.49 1.27 19.41
C ARG A 149 16.29 2.72 19.90
N PRO A 150 15.84 3.65 19.06
CA PRO A 150 15.54 5.01 19.50
C PRO A 150 14.52 5.01 20.64
N SER A 151 14.68 5.92 21.59
CA SER A 151 13.69 6.15 22.63
C SER A 151 12.37 6.63 22.02
N GLU A 152 11.27 6.47 22.74
CA GLU A 152 9.95 6.88 22.25
C GLU A 152 9.86 8.39 22.00
N GLU A 153 10.59 9.20 22.77
CA GLU A 153 10.67 10.64 22.58
C GLU A 153 11.45 11.00 21.29
N GLU A 154 12.56 10.30 21.02
CA GLU A 154 13.30 10.45 19.76
C GLU A 154 12.42 10.07 18.56
N ARG A 155 11.67 8.96 18.64
CA ARG A 155 10.72 8.55 17.59
C ARG A 155 9.62 9.60 17.38
N SER A 156 9.04 10.11 18.46
CA SER A 156 7.99 11.14 18.41
C SER A 156 8.49 12.44 17.79
N ARG A 157 9.71 12.88 18.14
CA ARG A 157 10.35 14.06 17.53
C ARG A 157 10.56 13.84 16.03
N THR A 158 11.08 12.69 15.63
CA THR A 158 11.31 12.39 14.22
C THR A 158 10.00 12.29 13.44
N TRP A 159 8.99 11.63 14.00
CA TRP A 159 7.65 11.53 13.43
C TRP A 159 7.04 12.91 13.18
N SER A 160 7.23 13.88 14.08
CA SER A 160 6.71 15.25 13.92
C SER A 160 7.19 15.98 12.66
N ARG A 161 8.32 15.56 12.06
CA ARG A 161 8.93 16.21 10.89
C ARG A 161 8.19 15.96 9.57
N GLY A 162 7.40 14.89 9.47
CA GLY A 162 6.78 14.48 8.21
C GLY A 162 7.72 13.69 7.30
N GLY A 163 7.26 13.35 6.09
CA GLY A 163 8.03 12.57 5.13
C GLY A 163 7.66 11.08 5.11
N HIS A 164 8.62 10.23 4.72
CA HIS A 164 8.44 8.79 4.59
C HIS A 164 8.89 8.04 5.85
N PHE A 165 8.11 7.02 6.23
CA PHE A 165 8.38 6.16 7.38
C PHE A 165 8.04 4.71 7.08
N GLY A 166 8.77 3.79 7.69
CA GLY A 166 8.33 2.40 7.80
C GLY A 166 7.27 2.29 8.89
N HIS A 167 6.36 1.33 8.77
CA HIS A 167 5.35 1.07 9.79
C HIS A 167 5.99 0.72 11.16
N ASP A 168 7.13 0.04 11.17
CA ASP A 168 7.97 -0.24 12.34
C ASP A 168 8.56 1.02 13.02
N GLN A 169 8.64 2.13 12.28
CA GLN A 169 9.21 3.38 12.77
C GLN A 169 8.16 4.34 13.37
N VAL A 170 6.87 4.08 13.15
CA VAL A 170 5.77 4.86 13.74
C VAL A 170 5.80 4.72 15.27
N PRO A 171 5.77 5.82 16.05
CA PRO A 171 5.76 5.73 17.52
C PRO A 171 4.64 4.80 18.03
N GLY A 172 4.89 4.05 19.10
CA GLY A 172 3.95 3.03 19.59
C GLY A 172 3.61 1.86 18.65
N SER A 173 4.23 1.76 17.47
CA SER A 173 4.01 0.64 16.54
C SER A 173 4.51 -0.69 17.08
N ALA A 174 3.72 -1.74 16.84
CA ALA A 174 4.08 -3.14 17.06
C ALA A 174 4.49 -3.87 15.77
N SER A 175 4.46 -3.18 14.62
CA SER A 175 4.80 -3.75 13.32
C SER A 175 6.30 -3.94 13.14
N THR A 176 6.69 -4.95 12.38
CA THR A 176 8.04 -5.14 11.83
C THR A 176 8.14 -4.80 10.34
N ALA A 177 7.00 -4.59 9.68
CA ALA A 177 6.92 -4.09 8.32
C ALA A 177 7.46 -2.65 8.19
N PRO A 178 8.04 -2.27 7.04
CA PRO A 178 8.11 -3.04 5.81
C PRO A 178 9.30 -4.02 5.73
N GLY A 179 10.05 -4.20 6.82
CA GLY A 179 11.33 -4.90 6.79
C GLY A 179 12.45 -4.00 6.28
N ARG A 180 13.49 -4.59 5.68
CA ARG A 180 14.76 -3.92 5.35
C ARG A 180 14.74 -3.19 4.01
N VAL A 181 13.73 -2.34 3.81
CA VAL A 181 13.60 -1.48 2.63
C VAL A 181 14.74 -0.47 2.58
N ASP A 182 15.30 -0.23 1.40
CA ASP A 182 16.29 0.82 1.13
C ASP A 182 15.58 2.15 0.79
N PRO A 183 15.60 3.17 1.67
CA PRO A 183 14.95 4.45 1.40
C PRO A 183 15.58 5.22 0.24
N GLU A 184 16.89 5.13 0.06
CA GLU A 184 17.57 5.85 -1.02
C GLU A 184 17.14 5.28 -2.37
N GLN A 185 17.15 3.96 -2.50
CA GLN A 185 16.68 3.31 -3.71
C GLN A 185 15.21 3.63 -3.98
N LEU A 186 14.35 3.59 -2.97
CA LEU A 186 12.94 3.91 -3.11
C LEU A 186 12.72 5.36 -3.58
N LEU A 187 13.42 6.32 -3.00
CA LEU A 187 13.22 7.73 -3.31
C LEU A 187 13.89 8.14 -4.64
N ILE A 188 15.04 7.53 -4.98
CA ILE A 188 15.76 7.77 -6.25
C ILE A 188 15.06 7.09 -7.43
N ALA A 189 14.63 5.84 -7.29
CA ALA A 189 13.99 5.09 -8.39
C ALA A 189 12.74 5.81 -8.90
N GLY A 190 11.96 6.41 -8.00
CA GLY A 190 10.80 7.23 -8.40
C GLY A 190 11.14 8.54 -9.13
N THR A 191 12.41 8.89 -9.28
CA THR A 191 12.87 10.06 -10.06
C THR A 191 13.29 9.67 -11.49
N ARG A 192 13.52 8.38 -11.78
CA ARG A 192 14.14 7.92 -13.04
C ARG A 192 13.14 7.59 -14.16
N GLU A 193 11.84 7.45 -13.87
CA GLU A 193 10.84 7.00 -14.87
C GLU A 193 10.13 8.12 -15.65
N VAL A 194 10.68 9.35 -15.69
CA VAL A 194 10.15 10.40 -16.59
C VAL A 194 11.00 10.47 -17.85
N SER A 195 10.78 9.54 -18.78
CA SER A 195 11.13 9.74 -20.19
C SER A 195 9.86 9.64 -21.03
N PRO A 196 9.30 10.77 -21.50
CA PRO A 196 8.35 10.72 -22.59
C PRO A 196 9.12 10.23 -23.83
N GLY A 197 8.81 9.03 -24.30
CA GLY A 197 9.34 8.52 -25.56
C GLY A 197 9.01 9.51 -26.70
N PRO A 198 9.89 9.66 -27.71
CA PRO A 198 9.65 10.59 -28.79
C PRO A 198 8.37 10.20 -29.52
N GLU A 199 7.43 11.15 -29.55
CA GLU A 199 6.24 11.09 -30.38
C GLU A 199 6.69 10.82 -31.82
N SER A 200 6.43 9.60 -32.30
CA SER A 200 6.63 9.24 -33.70
C SER A 200 5.56 9.96 -34.53
N GLY A 201 5.82 11.23 -34.81
CA GLY A 201 5.14 11.96 -35.86
C GLY A 201 5.61 11.41 -37.20
N SER A 202 4.81 10.54 -37.81
CA SER A 202 4.96 10.24 -39.23
C SER A 202 3.61 9.89 -39.85
N GLY A 203 3.21 10.72 -40.82
CA GLY A 203 2.70 10.22 -42.08
C GLY A 203 1.20 9.98 -42.20
N SER A 204 0.51 11.03 -42.62
CA SER A 204 -0.57 11.01 -43.62
C SER A 204 -0.56 9.80 -44.59
N GLY A 205 -1.74 9.21 -44.84
CA GLY A 205 -2.10 8.72 -46.18
C GLY A 205 -2.74 7.33 -46.29
N SER A 206 -4.07 7.33 -46.40
CA SER A 206 -4.87 6.53 -47.35
C SER A 206 -5.03 5.01 -47.19
N GLU A 207 -6.24 4.64 -46.75
CA GLU A 207 -7.02 3.44 -47.16
C GLU A 207 -7.24 3.38 -48.70
N PRO A 208 -7.59 2.22 -49.34
CA PRO A 208 -8.68 1.32 -48.90
C PRO A 208 -8.57 -0.19 -49.20
N GLY A 209 -9.47 -0.97 -48.56
CA GLY A 209 -10.29 -1.95 -49.29
C GLY A 209 -10.19 -3.45 -48.92
N SER A 210 -11.18 -3.91 -48.14
CA SER A 210 -12.07 -5.05 -48.42
C SER A 210 -11.59 -6.52 -48.31
N GLY A 211 -12.39 -7.32 -47.56
CA GLY A 211 -12.59 -8.76 -47.73
C GLY A 211 -12.48 -9.57 -46.42
N LEU A 212 -13.57 -9.74 -45.64
CA LEU A 212 -14.53 -10.87 -45.67
C LEU A 212 -13.96 -12.26 -45.28
N GLY A 213 -14.58 -12.85 -44.24
CA GLY A 213 -14.52 -14.29 -43.89
C GLY A 213 -14.47 -14.51 -42.37
N SER A 214 -15.58 -14.50 -41.62
CA SER A 214 -16.59 -15.56 -41.40
C SER A 214 -16.09 -16.84 -40.70
N GLY A 215 -16.68 -17.11 -39.53
CA GLY A 215 -16.75 -18.42 -38.85
C GLY A 215 -15.70 -18.62 -37.75
N SER A 216 -15.97 -19.21 -36.59
CA SER A 216 -17.18 -19.81 -36.03
C SER A 216 -16.89 -20.02 -34.54
N ALA A 217 -17.93 -19.90 -33.72
CA ALA A 217 -17.96 -20.26 -32.32
C ALA A 217 -17.48 -21.71 -32.07
N ARG A 218 -16.76 -21.92 -30.96
CA ARG A 218 -16.88 -23.14 -30.14
C ARG A 218 -16.76 -22.79 -28.66
N GLU A 219 -17.94 -22.77 -28.08
CA GLU A 219 -18.29 -23.05 -26.70
C GLU A 219 -17.65 -24.36 -26.20
N ALA A 220 -17.06 -24.33 -25.00
CA ALA A 220 -16.79 -25.52 -24.21
C ALA A 220 -16.86 -25.13 -22.73
N ALA A 221 -18.07 -25.26 -22.17
CA ALA A 221 -18.30 -25.36 -20.75
C ALA A 221 -17.65 -26.65 -20.20
N ALA A 222 -16.91 -26.54 -19.11
CA ALA A 222 -16.52 -27.69 -18.30
C ALA A 222 -16.62 -27.33 -16.82
N THR A 223 -17.73 -27.74 -16.24
CA THR A 223 -18.04 -27.84 -14.82
C THR A 223 -17.08 -28.80 -14.11
N ALA A 224 -16.45 -28.36 -13.03
CA ALA A 224 -15.90 -29.22 -11.98
C ALA A 224 -15.92 -28.43 -10.65
N ARG A 225 -17.03 -28.49 -9.90
CA ARG A 225 -17.31 -29.42 -8.79
C ARG A 225 -16.37 -29.23 -7.58
N ALA A 226 -16.91 -28.54 -6.58
CA ALA A 226 -16.33 -28.38 -5.24
C ALA A 226 -16.23 -29.71 -4.48
N PRO A 227 -15.18 -29.94 -3.68
CA PRO A 227 -15.21 -30.92 -2.61
C PRO A 227 -15.83 -30.30 -1.35
N GLN A 228 -16.90 -30.95 -0.87
CA GLN A 228 -17.51 -30.70 0.43
C GLN A 228 -16.73 -31.40 1.55
N LEU A 229 -16.64 -30.68 2.67
CA LEU A 229 -16.67 -31.13 4.07
C LEU A 229 -15.52 -31.99 4.61
N SER A 230 -14.82 -31.42 5.60
CA SER A 230 -14.69 -32.05 6.91
C SER A 230 -14.71 -30.94 7.97
N ARG A 231 -15.88 -30.76 8.59
CA ARG A 231 -16.04 -30.02 9.85
C ARG A 231 -15.78 -31.04 10.96
N GLU A 232 -14.66 -30.91 11.65
CA GLU A 232 -14.51 -31.45 12.99
C GLU A 232 -14.23 -30.28 13.94
N HIS A 233 -15.27 -29.92 14.70
CA HIS A 233 -15.17 -29.14 15.93
C HIS A 233 -15.11 -30.18 17.07
N PRO A 234 -14.06 -30.23 17.89
CA PRO A 234 -14.13 -30.91 19.17
C PRO A 234 -14.89 -30.05 20.18
N GLU A 235 -15.96 -30.62 20.71
CA GLU A 235 -16.79 -30.10 21.80
C GLU A 235 -15.98 -30.05 23.13
N PRO A 236 -16.03 -28.96 23.91
CA PRO A 236 -15.36 -28.91 25.21
C PRO A 236 -16.16 -29.63 26.31
N GLN A 237 -15.53 -30.60 26.96
CA GLN A 237 -16.04 -31.31 28.14
C GLN A 237 -16.16 -30.36 29.36
N PRO A 238 -17.23 -30.44 30.17
CA PRO A 238 -17.36 -29.64 31.37
C PRO A 238 -16.51 -30.19 32.53
N SER A 239 -15.66 -29.34 33.10
CA SER A 239 -14.89 -29.61 34.32
C SER A 239 -15.83 -29.71 35.53
N VAL A 240 -15.80 -30.86 36.19
CA VAL A 240 -16.39 -31.07 37.53
C VAL A 240 -15.48 -30.41 38.56
N ILE A 241 -16.03 -29.45 39.30
CA ILE A 241 -15.42 -28.87 40.50
C ILE A 241 -15.79 -29.78 41.67
N THR A 242 -14.79 -30.22 42.44
CA THR A 242 -14.95 -30.76 43.80
C THR A 242 -13.89 -30.13 44.68
#